data_AF-A0AAN7EY44-F1
#
_entry.id   AF-A0AAN7EY44-F1
#
_cell.length_a   1.000
_cell.length_b   1.000
_cell.length_c   1.000
_cell.angle_alpha   90.00
_cell.angle_beta   90.00
_cell.angle_gamma   90.00
#
_symmetry.space_group_name_H-M   'P 1'
#
loop_
_entity.id
_entity.type
_entity.pdbx_description
1 polymer ?
#
loop_
_entity_poly.entity_id
_entity_poly.type
_entity_poly.pdbx_seq_one_letter_code
_entity_poly.pdbx_strand_id
1 'polypeptide(L)'
;MTAHDRWQVFWGDSEDPFDLIFSVKRSSMLQLKTKLLVYLANNRNEDVCDYNVEGSWFEKSCIIYAGESSTVVAQVRSPTLKSGSRRIWIINEPKQSDY
;
A
#
# COMPACT_ATOMS: atom_id res chain seq x y z
N MET A 1 9.98 15.58 8.69
CA MET A 1 9.22 15.01 7.56
C MET A 1 9.03 16.13 6.55
N THR A 2 9.78 16.13 5.46
CA THR A 2 9.61 17.12 4.38
C THR A 2 8.44 16.69 3.50
N ALA A 3 7.75 17.64 2.87
CA ALA A 3 6.56 17.38 2.04
C ALA A 3 6.78 16.42 0.85
N HIS A 4 8.03 16.07 0.55
CA HIS A 4 8.43 15.23 -0.60
C HIS A 4 8.13 13.73 -0.44
N ASP A 5 7.62 13.29 0.71
CA ASP A 5 7.33 11.87 1.00
C ASP A 5 5.83 11.54 0.98
N ARG A 6 4.98 12.47 0.53
CA ARG A 6 3.53 12.29 0.45
C ARG A 6 3.06 12.29 -1.01
N TRP A 7 2.26 11.29 -1.36
CA TRP A 7 1.51 11.24 -2.61
C TRP A 7 0.02 11.36 -2.30
N GLN A 8 -0.70 12.04 -3.17
CA GLN A 8 -2.16 12.16 -3.12
C GLN A 8 -2.69 11.69 -4.46
N VAL A 9 -3.77 10.91 -4.42
CA VAL A 9 -4.43 10.38 -5.60
C VAL A 9 -5.83 10.96 -5.63
N PHE A 10 -6.14 11.67 -6.72
CA PHE A 10 -7.40 12.34 -6.94
C PHE A 10 -8.16 11.66 -8.09
N TRP A 11 -9.45 11.93 -8.17
CA TRP A 11 -10.30 11.44 -9.25
C TRP A 11 -10.05 12.21 -10.55
N GLY A 12 -9.84 11.48 -11.65
CA GLY A 12 -9.54 12.08 -12.96
C GLY A 12 -8.27 12.95 -12.93
N ASP A 13 -8.33 14.10 -13.59
CA ASP A 13 -7.24 15.10 -13.62
C ASP A 13 -7.47 16.23 -12.61
N SER A 14 -8.26 15.98 -11.56
CA SER A 14 -8.55 16.98 -10.52
C SER A 14 -7.42 17.09 -9.50
N GLU A 15 -7.30 18.26 -8.90
CA GLU A 15 -6.49 18.51 -7.69
C GLU A 15 -7.37 19.02 -6.53
N ASP A 16 -8.70 18.94 -6.69
CA ASP A 16 -9.65 19.38 -5.67
C ASP A 16 -9.62 18.44 -4.45
N PRO A 17 -9.53 18.96 -3.21
CA PRO A 17 -9.65 18.16 -2.00
C PRO A 17 -10.90 17.27 -1.92
N PHE A 18 -12.01 17.65 -2.56
CA PHE A 18 -13.23 16.85 -2.65
C PHE A 18 -13.08 15.61 -3.54
N ASP A 19 -12.15 15.65 -4.50
CA ASP A 19 -11.85 14.54 -5.40
C ASP A 19 -10.72 13.64 -4.88
N LEU A 20 -10.22 13.89 -3.67
CA LEU A 20 -9.19 13.05 -3.04
C LEU A 20 -9.75 11.64 -2.81
N ILE A 21 -9.06 10.62 -3.32
CA ILE A 21 -9.42 9.21 -3.11
C ILE A 21 -8.64 8.68 -1.90
N PHE A 22 -7.32 8.81 -1.94
CA PHE A 22 -6.45 8.42 -0.84
C PHE A 22 -5.13 9.20 -0.88
N SER A 23 -4.44 9.21 0.25
CA SER A 23 -3.10 9.73 0.37
C SER A 23 -2.15 8.67 0.90
N VAL A 24 -0.90 8.76 0.48
CA VAL A 24 0.15 7.80 0.82
C VAL A 24 1.30 8.56 1.45
N LYS A 25 1.73 8.11 2.63
CA LYS A 25 2.92 8.63 3.29
C LYS A 25 4.01 7.57 3.32
N ARG A 26 5.24 7.96 2.99
CA ARG A 26 6.39 7.10 3.24
C ARG A 26 6.73 7.13 4.72
N SER A 27 6.72 5.96 5.36
CA SER A 27 7.07 5.82 6.78
C SER A 27 8.58 5.63 6.98
N SER A 28 9.20 4.79 6.14
CA SER A 28 10.64 4.54 6.20
C SER A 28 11.16 3.89 4.93
N MET A 29 12.44 4.16 4.61
CA MET A 29 13.20 3.51 3.56
C MET A 29 14.56 3.08 4.13
N LEU A 30 14.58 1.98 4.88
CA LEU A 30 15.83 1.40 5.38
C LEU A 30 16.46 0.59 4.26
N GLN A 31 17.32 1.26 3.47
CA GLN A 31 18.17 0.86 2.31
C GLN A 31 17.58 -0.10 1.25
N LEU A 32 16.60 -0.95 1.55
CA LEU A 32 16.12 -2.09 0.75
C LEU A 32 14.66 -2.46 1.03
N LYS A 33 14.08 -2.00 2.14
CA LYS A 33 12.67 -2.18 2.49
C LYS A 33 11.95 -0.84 2.49
N THR A 34 10.82 -0.79 1.79
CA THR A 34 9.96 0.39 1.70
C THR A 34 8.68 0.12 2.47
N LYS A 35 8.32 1.03 3.38
CA LYS A 35 7.03 1.02 4.07
C LYS A 35 6.23 2.25 3.68
N LEU A 36 5.04 2.05 3.12
CA LEU A 36 4.09 3.10 2.74
C LEU A 36 2.81 2.92 3.54
N LEU A 37 2.29 4.01 4.09
CA LEU A 37 1.05 4.05 4.83
C LEU A 37 0.00 4.74 3.95
N VAL A 38 -1.14 4.09 3.73
CA VAL A 38 -2.23 4.59 2.90
C VAL A 38 -3.39 5.02 3.81
N TYR A 39 -3.90 6.22 3.55
CA TYR A 39 -5.01 6.84 4.26
C TYR A 39 -6.10 7.18 3.26
N LEU A 40 -7.29 6.62 3.43
CA LEU A 40 -8.46 6.96 2.62
C LEU A 40 -8.93 8.38 2.94
N ALA A 41 -9.58 9.05 1.99
CA ALA A 41 -10.05 10.43 2.19
C ALA A 41 -11.04 10.62 3.36
N ASN A 42 -11.72 9.54 3.76
CA ASN A 42 -12.62 9.55 4.92
C ASN A 42 -11.86 9.61 6.27
N ASN A 43 -10.58 9.24 6.29
CA ASN A 43 -9.75 9.17 7.48
C ASN A 43 -8.97 10.48 7.67
N ARG A 44 -9.64 11.48 8.25
CA ARG A 44 -9.08 12.84 8.41
C ARG A 44 -8.08 12.99 9.56
N ASN A 45 -8.14 12.11 10.55
CA ASN A 45 -7.23 12.17 11.70
C ASN A 45 -5.86 11.58 11.37
N GLU A 46 -5.78 10.67 10.39
CA GLU A 46 -4.53 10.02 9.96
C GLU A 46 -3.76 9.29 11.08
N ASP A 47 -4.43 9.00 12.21
CA ASP A 47 -3.86 8.32 13.38
C ASP A 47 -3.57 6.85 13.08
N VAL A 48 -4.47 6.19 12.35
CA VAL A 48 -4.37 4.78 11.94
C VAL A 48 -4.42 4.73 10.42
N CYS A 49 -3.49 4.01 9.78
CA CYS A 49 -3.54 3.81 8.33
C CYS A 49 -4.66 2.82 7.96
N ASP A 50 -5.30 3.02 6.80
CA ASP A 50 -6.30 2.10 6.27
C ASP A 50 -5.65 0.90 5.58
N TYR A 51 -4.48 1.12 4.98
CA TYR A 51 -3.63 0.06 4.44
C TYR A 51 -2.15 0.32 4.72
N ASN A 52 -1.41 -0.75 4.99
CA ASN A 52 0.04 -0.73 5.10
C ASN A 52 0.63 -1.49 3.91
N VAL A 53 1.56 -0.87 3.18
CA VAL A 53 2.24 -1.48 2.05
C VAL A 53 3.71 -1.67 2.38
N GLU A 54 4.15 -2.91 2.32
CA GLU A 54 5.54 -3.29 2.55
C GLU A 54 6.14 -3.89 1.29
N GLY A 55 7.23 -3.29 0.82
CA GLY A 55 7.95 -3.74 -0.35
C GLY A 55 9.41 -4.03 -0.04
N SER A 56 9.97 -5.05 -0.70
CA SER A 56 11.40 -5.34 -0.68
C SER A 56 11.94 -5.25 -2.10
N TRP A 57 12.89 -4.35 -2.34
CA TRP A 57 13.46 -4.15 -3.67
C TRP A 57 14.22 -5.40 -4.15
N PHE A 58 14.96 -6.07 -3.25
CA PHE A 58 15.75 -7.25 -3.58
C PHE A 58 14.89 -8.45 -3.96
N GLU A 59 13.83 -8.69 -3.21
CA GLU A 59 12.95 -9.83 -3.43
C GLU A 59 11.92 -9.55 -4.54
N LYS A 60 11.85 -8.28 -4.98
CA LYS A 60 10.81 -7.74 -5.88
C LYS A 60 9.41 -8.13 -5.38
N SER A 61 9.25 -8.15 -4.05
CA SER A 61 8.03 -8.49 -3.35
C SER A 61 7.33 -7.22 -2.91
N CYS A 62 6.00 -7.27 -2.88
CA CYS A 62 5.15 -6.21 -2.39
C CYS A 62 3.97 -6.88 -1.68
N ILE A 63 3.66 -6.45 -0.48
CA ILE A 63 2.55 -6.97 0.33
C ILE A 63 1.73 -5.78 0.82
N ILE A 64 0.42 -5.89 0.66
CA ILE A 64 -0.57 -4.91 1.09
C ILE A 64 -1.36 -5.53 2.23
N TYR A 65 -1.37 -4.86 3.37
CA TYR A 65 -2.10 -5.24 4.56
C TYR A 65 -3.29 -4.31 4.80
N ALA A 66 -4.36 -4.84 5.37
CA ALA A 66 -5.48 -4.04 5.88
C ALA A 66 -5.12 -3.45 7.24
N GLY A 67 -5.05 -2.12 7.29
CA GLY A 67 -4.66 -1.33 8.43
C GLY A 67 -3.29 -1.68 8.99
N GLU A 68 -3.16 -1.60 10.31
CA GLU A 68 -1.96 -2.03 11.06
C GLU A 68 -1.99 -3.52 11.43
N SER A 69 -3.00 -4.26 10.95
CA SER A 69 -3.16 -5.69 11.24
C SER A 69 -2.34 -6.57 10.30
N SER A 70 -2.10 -7.83 10.68
CA SER A 70 -1.42 -8.83 9.84
C SER A 70 -2.29 -9.41 8.71
N THR A 71 -3.41 -8.75 8.38
CA THR A 71 -4.36 -9.20 7.37
C THR A 71 -3.87 -8.81 5.98
N VAL A 72 -3.39 -9.77 5.20
CA VAL A 72 -2.90 -9.54 3.82
C VAL A 72 -4.08 -9.44 2.86
N VAL A 73 -4.19 -8.31 2.16
CA VAL A 73 -5.20 -8.03 1.11
C VAL A 73 -4.64 -8.30 -0.28
N ALA A 74 -3.36 -8.04 -0.51
CA ALA A 74 -2.73 -8.37 -1.78
C ALA A 74 -1.24 -8.64 -1.61
N GLN A 75 -0.66 -9.47 -2.47
CA GLN A 75 0.78 -9.68 -2.50
C GLN A 75 1.30 -10.04 -3.89
N VAL A 76 2.54 -9.63 -4.15
CA VAL A 76 3.35 -10.09 -5.28
C VAL A 76 4.35 -11.12 -4.77
N ARG A 77 4.29 -12.32 -5.34
CA ARG A 77 5.26 -13.37 -5.04
C ARG A 77 6.09 -13.69 -6.28
N SER A 78 7.41 -13.64 -6.12
CA SER A 78 8.33 -14.24 -7.08
C SER A 78 8.26 -15.76 -6.90
N PRO A 79 7.89 -16.55 -7.93
CA PRO A 79 7.92 -18.00 -7.81
C PRO A 79 9.36 -18.42 -7.57
N THR A 80 9.61 -19.07 -6.44
CA THR A 80 10.85 -19.82 -6.24
C THR A 80 10.78 -21.00 -7.19
N LEU A 81 11.31 -20.86 -8.42
CA LEU A 81 11.93 -21.88 -9.28
C LEU A 81 11.77 -21.58 -10.79
N LYS A 82 12.95 -21.50 -11.42
CA LYS A 82 13.31 -21.65 -12.85
C LYS A 82 13.09 -20.47 -13.80
N SER A 83 14.13 -20.31 -14.62
CA SER A 83 14.30 -19.41 -15.76
C SER A 83 13.00 -19.30 -16.57
N GLY A 84 12.42 -18.09 -16.62
CA GLY A 84 11.16 -17.79 -17.34
C GLY A 84 9.93 -17.46 -16.48
N SER A 85 10.06 -17.34 -15.16
CA SER A 85 8.92 -17.15 -14.25
C SER A 85 8.21 -15.79 -14.39
N ARG A 86 6.90 -15.81 -14.67
CA ARG A 86 5.99 -14.65 -14.58
C ARG A 86 5.73 -14.30 -13.11
N ARG A 87 5.65 -13.01 -12.79
CA ARG A 87 5.23 -12.53 -11.45
C ARG A 87 3.75 -12.82 -11.26
N ILE A 88 3.35 -13.32 -10.10
CA ILE A 88 1.96 -13.64 -9.77
C ILE A 88 1.46 -12.58 -8.79
N TRP A 89 0.33 -11.96 -9.14
CA TRP A 89 -0.46 -11.14 -8.23
C TRP A 89 -1.47 -12.03 -7.54
N ILE A 90 -1.46 -12.03 -6.22
CA ILE A 90 -2.45 -12.73 -5.40
C ILE A 90 -3.28 -11.64 -4.74
N ILE A 91 -4.57 -11.60 -5.07
CA ILE A 91 -5.55 -10.72 -4.44
C ILE A 91 -6.31 -11.59 -3.45
N ASN A 92 -6.23 -11.22 -2.18
CA ASN A 92 -7.02 -11.82 -1.13
C ASN A 92 -8.23 -10.92 -0.92
N GLU A 93 -9.43 -11.46 -1.11
CA GLU A 93 -10.62 -10.74 -0.68
C GLU A 93 -10.56 -10.58 0.84
N PRO A 94 -10.59 -9.34 1.38
CA PRO A 94 -10.69 -9.16 2.80
C PRO A 94 -12.01 -9.80 3.24
N LYS A 95 -11.96 -10.66 4.27
CA LYS A 95 -13.20 -11.13 4.90
C LYS A 95 -13.95 -9.89 5.32
N GLN A 96 -15.10 -9.65 4.69
CA GLN A 96 -16.00 -8.57 5.07
C GLN A 96 -16.33 -8.80 6.55
N SER A 97 -15.86 -7.92 7.42
CA SER A 97 -16.24 -8.03 8.83
C SER A 97 -17.71 -7.64 8.88
N ASP A 98 -18.56 -8.62 9.16
CA ASP A 98 -19.96 -8.41 9.49
C ASP A 98 -20.01 -7.54 10.75
N TYR A 99 -20.20 -6.23 10.56
CA TYR A 99 -20.57 -5.29 11.61
C TYR A 99 -21.74 -4.44 11.12
#